data_AF-A0A937PAT2-F1
#
_entry.id   AF-A0A937PAT2-F1
#
_cell.length_a   1.000
_cell.length_b   1.000
_cell.length_c   1.000
_cell.angle_alpha   90.00
_cell.angle_beta   90.00
_cell.angle_gamma   90.00
#
_symmetry.space_group_name_H-M   'P 1'
#
loop_
_entity.id
_entity.type
_entity.pdbx_description
1 polymer ?
#
loop_
_entity_poly.entity_id
_entity_poly.type
_entity_poly.pdbx_seq_one_letter_code
_entity_poly.pdbx_strand_id
1 'polypeptide(L)'
;MKNNREFANIFDECLERILTGGETVEQCLASYPEHAAELEPLLQTALNAKKTLEIAPRPEFRERARYQMLAELRDIEERKQRRFSLFGWQPRWATAAIAVLVLLVASSGTVAAAGNSMPDQPLYPVKLATERVRLVLIPSKLGKAEYYAELVDKRVNEIVNMAEKGKLKQMEKTTERMNDQLMAMAVLVSTERGAPAVLTVPPAAPEAVPAPAEVTREAPETAVTPEEPSPAMMMAPPPPEAATQPPPSRAGEPQKGKPEITAGPARPEPETAPVLAPAPAAIPKPEEAEAEAEEEKMLDKRAKLWEILTQNARKHPDALWAAYQRAPESMKPALLRALEASNIEYEKLLEFLEELEEEAEKDDED
;
A
#
# COMPACT_ATOMS: atom_id res chain seq x y z
N MET A 1 -55.42 -9.80 0.16
CA MET A 1 -54.08 -9.68 -0.49
C MET A 1 -53.66 -10.92 -1.27
N LYS A 2 -54.11 -12.15 -0.97
CA LYS A 2 -53.74 -13.37 -1.73
C LYS A 2 -54.23 -13.36 -3.19
N ASN A 3 -55.48 -12.98 -3.41
CA ASN A 3 -56.12 -13.02 -4.74
C ASN A 3 -55.41 -12.14 -5.82
N ASN A 4 -54.76 -11.04 -5.44
CA ASN A 4 -54.09 -10.16 -6.41
C ASN A 4 -52.74 -10.71 -6.91
N ARG A 5 -52.04 -11.49 -6.07
CA ARG A 5 -50.79 -12.17 -6.47
C ARG A 5 -51.09 -13.39 -7.35
N GLU A 6 -52.16 -14.11 -7.04
CA GLU A 6 -52.64 -15.23 -7.85
C GLU A 6 -53.05 -14.76 -9.25
N PHE A 7 -53.81 -13.65 -9.34
CA PHE A 7 -54.16 -13.05 -10.63
C PHE A 7 -52.95 -12.62 -11.46
N ALA A 8 -51.96 -11.94 -10.86
CA ALA A 8 -50.75 -11.52 -11.55
C ALA A 8 -49.95 -12.71 -12.10
N ASN A 9 -49.84 -13.79 -11.33
CA ASN A 9 -49.17 -15.01 -11.79
C ASN A 9 -49.92 -15.66 -12.97
N ILE A 10 -51.26 -15.70 -12.93
CA ILE A 10 -52.08 -16.24 -14.03
C ILE A 10 -51.90 -15.40 -15.30
N PHE A 11 -51.84 -14.07 -15.14
CA PHE A 11 -51.60 -13.16 -16.26
C PHE A 11 -50.21 -13.37 -16.89
N ASP A 12 -49.15 -13.46 -16.07
CA ASP A 12 -47.78 -13.72 -16.54
C ASP A 12 -47.67 -15.08 -17.23
N GLU A 13 -48.31 -16.11 -16.68
CA GLU A 13 -48.37 -17.45 -17.28
C GLU A 13 -49.10 -17.42 -18.65
N CYS A 14 -50.22 -16.72 -18.75
CA CYS A 14 -50.91 -16.53 -20.03
C CYS A 14 -50.04 -15.79 -21.05
N LEU A 15 -49.28 -14.77 -20.64
CA LEU A 15 -48.34 -14.10 -21.53
C LEU A 15 -47.24 -15.03 -22.01
N GLU A 16 -46.66 -15.85 -21.13
CA GLU A 16 -45.61 -16.80 -21.52
C GLU A 16 -46.12 -17.84 -22.53
N ARG A 17 -47.31 -18.40 -22.30
CA ARG A 17 -47.93 -19.38 -23.21
C ARG A 17 -48.28 -18.79 -24.56
N ILE A 18 -48.76 -17.54 -24.61
CA ILE A 18 -49.09 -16.87 -25.87
C ILE A 18 -47.82 -16.45 -26.61
N LEU A 19 -46.83 -15.87 -25.92
CA LEU A 19 -45.63 -15.30 -26.53
C LEU A 19 -44.59 -16.35 -26.94
N THR A 20 -44.48 -17.44 -26.18
CA THR A 20 -43.48 -18.49 -26.38
C THR A 20 -44.12 -19.78 -26.88
N GLY A 21 -45.30 -20.14 -26.37
CA GLY A 21 -46.02 -21.38 -26.71
C GLY A 21 -46.94 -21.29 -27.94
N GLY A 22 -47.26 -20.09 -28.41
CA GLY A 22 -48.10 -19.87 -29.60
C GLY A 22 -49.60 -20.10 -29.38
N GLU A 23 -50.06 -20.16 -28.13
CA GLU A 23 -51.50 -20.24 -27.80
C GLU A 23 -52.23 -18.93 -28.14
N THR A 24 -53.54 -19.02 -28.41
CA THR A 24 -54.38 -17.83 -28.61
C THR A 24 -54.94 -17.29 -27.29
N VAL A 25 -55.38 -16.04 -27.28
CA VAL A 25 -55.96 -15.40 -26.09
C VAL A 25 -57.17 -16.20 -25.59
N GLU A 26 -58.01 -16.69 -26.51
CA GLU A 26 -59.21 -17.47 -26.21
C GLU A 26 -58.86 -18.83 -25.56
N GLN A 27 -57.75 -19.45 -25.97
CA GLN A 27 -57.26 -20.70 -25.38
C GLN A 27 -56.77 -20.50 -23.95
N CYS A 28 -56.09 -19.37 -23.65
CA CYS A 28 -55.70 -19.07 -22.28
C CYS A 28 -56.91 -18.72 -21.40
N LEU A 29 -57.87 -17.95 -21.92
CA LEU A 29 -59.10 -17.60 -21.19
C LEU A 29 -59.97 -18.82 -20.88
N ALA A 30 -59.98 -19.83 -21.76
CA ALA A 30 -60.67 -21.10 -21.51
C ALA A 30 -60.07 -21.89 -20.33
N SER A 31 -58.78 -21.69 -20.02
CA SER A 31 -58.10 -22.34 -18.89
C SER A 31 -58.41 -21.66 -17.54
N TYR A 32 -58.87 -20.40 -17.56
CA TYR A 32 -59.19 -19.62 -16.35
C TYR A 32 -60.53 -18.87 -16.48
N PRO A 33 -61.67 -19.61 -16.55
CA PRO A 33 -62.99 -19.00 -16.81
C PRO A 33 -63.44 -18.03 -15.72
N GLU A 34 -62.99 -18.21 -14.47
CA GLU A 34 -63.35 -17.34 -13.34
C GLU A 34 -62.74 -15.93 -13.46
N HIS A 35 -61.61 -15.78 -14.16
CA HIS A 35 -60.89 -14.51 -14.32
C HIS A 35 -60.96 -13.95 -15.75
N ALA A 36 -61.69 -14.61 -16.65
CA ALA A 36 -61.67 -14.31 -18.08
C ALA A 36 -62.08 -12.86 -18.39
N ALA A 37 -63.11 -12.34 -17.71
CA ALA A 37 -63.62 -10.98 -17.91
C ALA A 37 -62.62 -9.88 -17.55
N GLU A 38 -61.69 -10.15 -16.62
CA GLU A 38 -60.65 -9.20 -16.19
C GLU A 38 -59.32 -9.40 -16.94
N LEU A 39 -58.98 -10.64 -17.33
CA LEU A 39 -57.75 -10.97 -18.03
C LEU A 39 -57.74 -10.56 -19.50
N GLU A 40 -58.88 -10.69 -20.20
CA GLU A 40 -59.00 -10.40 -21.63
C GLU A 40 -58.47 -9.02 -22.04
N PRO A 41 -58.91 -7.89 -21.43
CA PRO A 41 -58.44 -6.56 -21.83
C PRO A 41 -56.95 -6.33 -21.52
N LEU A 42 -56.42 -6.94 -20.45
CA LEU A 42 -55.01 -6.82 -20.08
C LEU A 42 -54.12 -7.56 -21.07
N LEU A 43 -54.51 -8.77 -21.47
CA LEU A 43 -53.76 -9.57 -22.44
C LEU A 43 -53.75 -8.90 -23.81
N GLN A 44 -54.90 -8.38 -24.26
CA GLN A 44 -54.97 -7.62 -25.51
C GLN A 44 -54.09 -6.37 -25.47
N THR A 45 -54.07 -5.65 -24.35
CA THR A 45 -53.22 -4.46 -24.17
C THR A 45 -51.73 -4.81 -24.25
N ALA A 46 -51.30 -5.86 -23.53
CA ALA A 46 -49.91 -6.31 -23.54
C ALA A 46 -49.45 -6.81 -24.92
N LEU A 47 -50.31 -7.55 -25.64
CA LEU A 47 -50.02 -8.04 -26.98
C LEU A 47 -49.95 -6.90 -28.01
N ASN A 48 -50.83 -5.90 -27.89
CA ASN A 48 -50.78 -4.71 -28.74
C ASN A 48 -49.53 -3.88 -28.45
N ALA A 49 -49.16 -3.71 -27.18
CA ALA A 49 -47.92 -3.04 -26.79
C ALA A 49 -46.69 -3.76 -27.36
N LYS A 50 -46.64 -5.10 -27.29
CA LYS A 50 -45.56 -5.88 -27.90
C LYS A 50 -45.45 -5.65 -29.41
N LYS A 51 -46.58 -5.71 -30.14
CA LYS A 51 -46.59 -5.45 -31.59
C LYS A 51 -46.04 -4.06 -31.92
N THR A 52 -46.29 -3.07 -31.07
CA THR A 52 -45.73 -1.71 -31.24
C THR A 52 -44.27 -1.58 -30.82
N LEU A 53 -43.79 -2.43 -29.91
CA LEU A 53 -42.43 -2.44 -29.38
C LEU A 53 -41.46 -3.34 -30.16
N GLU A 54 -41.91 -4.00 -31.24
CA GLU A 54 -41.04 -4.70 -32.22
C GLU A 54 -40.22 -3.72 -33.08
N ILE A 55 -39.58 -2.76 -32.41
CA ILE A 55 -38.55 -1.89 -32.97
C ILE A 55 -37.27 -2.71 -33.04
N ALA A 56 -37.12 -3.49 -34.11
CA ALA A 56 -35.83 -4.10 -34.42
C ALA A 56 -34.81 -2.97 -34.71
N PRO A 57 -33.66 -2.91 -34.03
CA PRO A 57 -32.63 -1.93 -34.34
C PRO A 57 -32.18 -2.12 -35.79
N ARG A 58 -31.92 -0.99 -36.48
CA ARG A 58 -31.43 -1.03 -37.88
C ARG A 58 -30.21 -1.97 -37.95
N PRO A 59 -30.12 -2.84 -38.98
CA PRO A 59 -29.06 -3.84 -39.07
C PRO A 59 -27.65 -3.23 -38.98
N GLU A 60 -27.45 -2.05 -39.58
CA GLU A 60 -26.19 -1.29 -39.50
C GLU A 60 -25.82 -0.85 -38.08
N PHE A 61 -26.81 -0.48 -37.26
CA PHE A 61 -26.59 -0.11 -35.85
C PHE A 61 -26.22 -1.35 -35.03
N ARG A 62 -26.87 -2.48 -35.28
CA ARG A 62 -26.61 -3.75 -34.59
C ARG A 62 -25.18 -4.24 -34.85
N GLU A 63 -24.74 -4.20 -36.10
CA GLU A 63 -23.36 -4.56 -36.45
C GLU A 63 -22.35 -3.58 -35.85
N ARG A 64 -22.60 -2.26 -35.91
CA ARG A 64 -21.74 -1.26 -35.28
C ARG A 64 -21.62 -1.46 -33.77
N ALA A 65 -22.74 -1.70 -33.08
CA ALA A 65 -22.75 -1.97 -31.64
C ALA A 65 -21.99 -3.25 -31.29
N ARG A 66 -22.13 -4.31 -32.10
CA ARG A 66 -21.34 -5.54 -31.96
C ARG A 66 -19.85 -5.30 -32.11
N TYR A 67 -19.44 -4.58 -33.15
CA TYR A 67 -18.04 -4.25 -33.35
C TYR A 67 -17.45 -3.42 -32.21
N GLN A 68 -18.18 -2.42 -31.71
CA GLN A 68 -17.73 -1.61 -30.57
C GLN A 68 -17.59 -2.45 -29.31
N MET A 69 -18.59 -3.29 -28.99
CA MET A 69 -18.53 -4.18 -27.84
C MET A 69 -17.36 -5.16 -27.90
N LEU A 70 -17.13 -5.78 -29.07
CA LEU A 70 -16.03 -6.73 -29.26
C LEU A 70 -14.66 -6.04 -29.22
N ALA A 71 -14.56 -4.80 -29.73
CA ALA A 71 -13.35 -4.01 -29.66
C ALA A 71 -12.98 -3.68 -28.19
N GLU A 72 -13.96 -3.24 -27.40
CA GLU A 72 -13.76 -2.95 -25.97
C GLU A 72 -13.38 -4.22 -25.18
N LEU A 73 -14.00 -5.37 -25.48
CA LEU A 73 -13.63 -6.64 -24.85
C LEU A 73 -12.18 -7.05 -25.17
N ARG A 74 -11.73 -6.86 -26.42
CA ARG A 74 -10.34 -7.13 -26.81
C ARG A 74 -9.37 -6.18 -26.10
N ASP A 75 -9.73 -4.91 -25.97
CA ASP A 75 -8.93 -3.92 -25.26
C ASP A 75 -8.77 -4.25 -23.76
N ILE A 76 -9.84 -4.74 -23.12
CA ILE A 76 -9.82 -5.23 -21.75
C ILE A 76 -8.92 -6.46 -21.63
N GLU A 77 -9.01 -7.38 -22.59
CA GLU A 77 -8.21 -8.61 -22.61
C GLU A 77 -6.72 -8.33 -22.83
N GLU A 78 -6.37 -7.43 -23.75
CA GLU A 78 -4.99 -7.00 -23.99
C GLU A 78 -4.38 -6.29 -22.78
N ARG A 79 -5.13 -5.41 -22.09
CA ARG A 79 -4.68 -4.76 -20.85
C ARG A 79 -4.47 -5.77 -19.72
N LYS A 80 -5.35 -6.77 -19.61
CA LYS A 80 -5.23 -7.87 -18.65
C LYS A 80 -4.01 -8.71 -18.96
N GLN A 81 -3.79 -9.09 -20.22
CA GLN A 81 -2.63 -9.88 -20.66
C GLN A 81 -1.31 -9.13 -20.45
N ARG A 82 -1.24 -7.81 -20.69
CA ARG A 82 -0.05 -6.98 -20.34
C ARG A 82 0.20 -6.95 -18.83
N ARG A 83 -0.84 -6.89 -18.00
CA ARG A 83 -0.74 -6.97 -16.53
C ARG A 83 -0.18 -8.33 -16.06
N PHE A 84 -0.60 -9.43 -16.68
CA PHE A 84 -0.08 -10.77 -16.40
C PHE A 84 1.27 -11.07 -17.10
N SER A 85 1.64 -10.31 -18.13
CA SER A 85 2.93 -10.44 -18.84
C SER A 85 4.12 -9.96 -18.01
N LEU A 86 3.91 -9.14 -16.98
CA LEU A 86 4.94 -8.83 -15.97
C LEU A 86 5.32 -10.06 -15.13
N PHE A 87 4.48 -11.11 -15.13
CA PHE A 87 4.73 -12.39 -14.47
C PHE A 87 5.24 -13.47 -15.45
N GLY A 88 5.14 -13.23 -16.77
CA GLY A 88 5.59 -14.15 -17.82
C GLY A 88 7.10 -14.13 -18.09
N TRP A 89 7.83 -13.14 -17.56
CA TRP A 89 9.29 -13.06 -17.57
C TRP A 89 9.87 -13.32 -16.17
N GLN A 90 9.32 -14.30 -15.45
CA GLN A 90 10.07 -14.91 -14.35
C GLN A 90 10.98 -15.96 -14.98
N PRO A 91 12.27 -15.68 -15.15
CA PRO A 91 13.19 -16.71 -15.63
C PRO A 91 13.15 -17.89 -14.65
N ARG A 92 13.25 -19.12 -15.14
CA ARG A 92 13.05 -20.35 -14.34
C ARG A 92 13.94 -20.42 -13.08
N TRP A 93 15.02 -19.63 -13.04
CA TRP A 93 15.86 -19.46 -11.85
C TRP A 93 15.17 -18.68 -10.73
N ALA A 94 14.24 -17.76 -11.02
CA ALA A 94 13.45 -17.03 -10.03
C ALA A 94 12.46 -17.97 -9.32
N THR A 95 11.81 -18.88 -10.05
CA THR A 95 10.97 -19.92 -9.44
C THR A 95 11.77 -20.88 -8.57
N ALA A 96 13.00 -21.21 -8.97
CA ALA A 96 13.89 -22.04 -8.15
C ALA A 96 14.38 -21.28 -6.90
N ALA A 97 14.74 -20.00 -7.03
CA ALA A 97 15.15 -19.16 -5.91
C ALA A 97 14.00 -18.95 -4.91
N ILE A 98 12.77 -18.73 -5.39
CA ILE A 98 11.58 -18.62 -4.55
C ILE A 98 11.26 -19.96 -3.90
N ALA A 99 11.36 -21.09 -4.63
CA ALA A 99 11.13 -22.41 -4.04
C ALA A 99 12.16 -22.73 -2.94
N VAL A 100 13.45 -22.39 -3.15
CA VAL A 100 14.49 -22.54 -2.13
C VAL A 100 14.24 -21.59 -0.95
N LEU A 101 13.83 -20.35 -1.19
CA LEU A 101 13.47 -19.40 -0.14
C LEU A 101 12.27 -19.90 0.67
N VAL A 102 11.23 -20.38 -0.01
CA VAL A 102 10.05 -20.99 0.63
C VAL A 102 10.43 -22.25 1.38
N LEU A 103 11.35 -23.08 0.87
CA LEU A 103 11.82 -24.28 1.56
C LEU A 103 12.68 -23.94 2.79
N LEU A 104 13.49 -22.87 2.71
CA LEU A 104 14.27 -22.31 3.84
C LEU A 104 13.36 -21.66 4.91
N VAL A 105 12.25 -21.06 4.50
CA VAL A 105 11.24 -20.46 5.39
C VAL A 105 10.29 -21.52 5.96
N ALA A 106 9.93 -22.54 5.16
CA ALA A 106 9.09 -23.68 5.55
C ALA A 106 9.85 -24.69 6.42
N SER A 107 11.19 -24.69 6.39
CA SER A 107 11.99 -25.17 7.52
C SER A 107 11.86 -24.19 8.68
N SER A 108 10.69 -24.21 9.35
CA SER A 108 10.21 -23.27 10.37
C SER A 108 11.11 -23.10 11.60
N GLY A 109 12.24 -23.80 11.68
CA GLY A 109 13.26 -23.59 12.72
C GLY A 109 14.18 -22.38 12.45
N THR A 110 14.37 -21.95 11.21
CA THR A 110 15.40 -20.95 10.88
C THR A 110 15.02 -19.53 11.31
N VAL A 111 13.76 -19.12 11.15
CA VAL A 111 13.29 -17.77 11.49
C VAL A 111 13.19 -17.59 13.01
N ALA A 112 12.63 -18.58 13.72
CA ALA A 112 12.57 -18.57 15.18
C ALA A 112 13.98 -18.67 15.80
N ALA A 113 14.86 -19.52 15.26
CA ALA A 113 16.25 -19.59 15.72
C ALA A 113 17.06 -18.32 15.37
N ALA A 114 16.78 -17.67 14.24
CA ALA A 114 17.41 -16.41 13.86
C ALA A 114 17.04 -15.28 14.84
N GLY A 115 15.80 -15.25 15.35
CA GLY A 115 15.40 -14.28 16.39
C GLY A 115 16.29 -14.32 17.64
N ASN A 116 16.76 -15.51 18.02
CA ASN A 116 17.66 -15.72 19.16
C ASN A 116 19.16 -15.76 18.78
N SER A 117 19.51 -15.41 17.54
CA SER A 117 20.90 -15.42 17.09
C SER A 117 21.68 -14.21 17.62
N MET A 118 22.96 -14.45 17.91
CA MET A 118 23.91 -13.46 18.41
C MET A 118 24.74 -12.83 17.27
N PRO A 119 25.31 -11.61 17.44
CA PRO A 119 26.07 -10.91 16.39
C PRO A 119 27.24 -11.69 15.76
N ASP A 120 27.75 -12.71 16.44
CA ASP A 120 28.83 -13.59 16.02
C ASP A 120 28.35 -14.87 15.32
N GLN A 121 27.04 -15.07 15.16
CA GLN A 121 26.46 -16.28 14.60
C GLN A 121 26.03 -16.13 13.12
N PRO A 122 26.06 -17.21 12.32
CA PRO A 122 25.73 -17.16 10.90
C PRO A 122 24.30 -16.71 10.57
N LEU A 123 23.35 -16.89 11.50
CA LEU A 123 21.94 -16.52 11.30
C LEU A 123 21.63 -15.06 11.66
N TYR A 124 22.59 -14.31 12.22
CA TYR A 124 22.38 -12.92 12.60
C TYR A 124 22.03 -11.97 11.44
N PRO A 125 22.60 -12.12 10.22
CA PRO A 125 22.16 -11.33 9.08
C PRO A 125 20.67 -11.55 8.74
N VAL A 126 20.15 -12.77 8.95
CA VAL A 126 18.73 -13.09 8.76
C VAL A 126 17.89 -12.36 9.82
N LYS A 127 18.33 -12.35 11.08
CA LYS A 127 17.70 -11.55 12.16
C LYS A 127 17.56 -10.09 11.75
N LEU A 128 18.66 -9.45 11.35
CA LEU A 128 18.66 -8.05 10.93
C LEU A 128 17.73 -7.80 9.73
N ALA A 129 17.70 -8.70 8.76
CA ALA A 129 16.80 -8.59 7.60
C ALA A 129 15.32 -8.66 8.03
N THR A 130 14.97 -9.61 8.90
CA THR A 130 13.59 -9.75 9.40
C THR A 130 13.15 -8.54 10.24
N GLU A 131 14.07 -7.97 11.04
CA GLU A 131 13.79 -6.77 11.82
C GLU A 131 13.53 -5.55 10.92
N ARG A 132 14.30 -5.39 9.84
CA ARG A 132 14.09 -4.31 8.85
C ARG A 132 12.77 -4.44 8.11
N VAL A 133 12.40 -5.65 7.70
CA VAL A 133 11.10 -5.90 7.06
C VAL A 133 9.97 -5.54 8.03
N ARG A 134 10.08 -5.92 9.31
CA ARG A 134 9.07 -5.57 10.32
C ARG A 134 8.95 -4.05 10.51
N LEU A 135 10.07 -3.30 10.54
CA LEU A 135 10.06 -1.83 10.58
C LEU A 135 9.32 -1.19 9.41
N VAL A 136 9.47 -1.73 8.19
CA VAL A 136 8.80 -1.20 6.99
C VAL A 136 7.29 -1.47 7.03
N LEU A 137 6.88 -2.60 7.61
CA LEU A 137 5.48 -3.00 7.68
C LEU A 137 4.68 -2.28 8.78
N ILE A 138 5.34 -1.65 9.75
CA ILE A 138 4.66 -0.86 10.78
C ILE A 138 4.33 0.52 10.19
N PRO A 139 3.04 0.89 10.06
CA PRO A 139 2.67 2.13 9.37
C PRO A 139 2.82 3.37 10.25
N SER A 140 2.56 3.27 11.55
CA SER A 140 2.56 4.41 12.48
C SER A 140 3.97 4.78 12.95
N LYS A 141 4.22 6.08 13.13
CA LYS A 141 5.47 6.63 13.68
C LYS A 141 5.64 6.19 15.16
N LEU A 142 4.63 6.37 16.03
CA LEU A 142 4.63 5.80 17.39
C LEU A 142 4.82 4.27 17.42
N GLY A 143 4.20 3.52 16.50
CA GLY A 143 4.39 2.06 16.45
C GLY A 143 5.81 1.67 16.04
N LYS A 144 6.45 2.45 15.15
CA LYS A 144 7.87 2.26 14.83
C LYS A 144 8.76 2.60 16.01
N ALA A 145 8.43 3.65 16.78
CA ALA A 145 9.15 4.01 18.00
C ALA A 145 9.06 2.89 19.04
N GLU A 146 7.87 2.35 19.31
CA GLU A 146 7.69 1.17 20.17
C GLU A 146 8.58 -0.01 19.72
N TYR A 147 8.62 -0.30 18.41
CA TYR A 147 9.44 -1.38 17.90
C TYR A 147 10.95 -1.08 17.98
N TYR A 148 11.38 0.18 17.85
CA TYR A 148 12.76 0.56 18.13
C TYR A 148 13.13 0.32 19.60
N ALA A 149 12.24 0.64 20.54
CA ALA A 149 12.46 0.33 21.95
C ALA A 149 12.65 -1.19 22.19
N GLU A 150 11.87 -2.04 21.52
CA GLU A 150 12.07 -3.51 21.56
C GLU A 150 13.43 -3.94 20.97
N LEU A 151 13.88 -3.29 19.89
CA LEU A 151 15.17 -3.60 19.29
C LEU A 151 16.32 -3.18 20.20
N VAL A 152 16.23 -2.02 20.84
CA VAL A 152 17.24 -1.54 21.80
C VAL A 152 17.38 -2.51 22.97
N ASP A 153 16.27 -3.02 23.53
CA ASP A 153 16.31 -4.05 24.58
C ASP A 153 17.06 -5.32 24.13
N LYS A 154 16.86 -5.75 22.87
CA LYS A 154 17.62 -6.87 22.30
C LYS A 154 19.11 -6.53 22.15
N ARG A 155 19.45 -5.32 21.71
CA ARG A 155 20.86 -4.89 21.54
C ARG A 155 21.58 -4.82 22.88
N VAL A 156 20.93 -4.37 23.95
CA VAL A 156 21.51 -4.39 25.31
C VAL A 156 21.85 -5.80 25.74
N ASN A 157 20.92 -6.75 25.58
CA ASN A 157 21.18 -8.16 25.90
C ASN A 157 22.34 -8.74 25.07
N GLU A 158 22.46 -8.35 23.81
CA GLU A 158 23.58 -8.75 22.96
C GLU A 158 24.91 -8.13 23.40
N ILE A 159 24.92 -6.85 23.76
CA ILE A 159 26.09 -6.14 24.30
C ILE A 159 26.58 -6.83 25.57
N VAL A 160 25.68 -7.12 26.52
CA VAL A 160 25.99 -7.84 27.76
C VAL A 160 26.65 -9.18 27.46
N ASN A 161 26.08 -9.97 26.56
CA ASN A 161 26.64 -11.27 26.21
C ASN A 161 28.02 -11.17 25.51
N MET A 162 28.20 -10.18 24.64
CA MET A 162 29.49 -9.94 23.97
C MET A 162 30.55 -9.42 24.94
N ALA A 163 30.15 -8.61 25.93
CA ALA A 163 30.99 -8.15 27.01
C ALA A 163 31.53 -9.31 27.85
N GLU A 164 30.64 -10.22 28.28
CA GLU A 164 31.00 -11.42 29.04
C GLU A 164 31.94 -12.35 28.25
N LYS A 165 31.77 -12.44 26.92
CA LYS A 165 32.62 -13.24 26.03
C LYS A 165 33.90 -12.53 25.57
N GLY A 166 34.14 -11.29 26.00
CA GLY A 166 35.31 -10.50 25.60
C GLY A 166 35.36 -10.13 24.11
N LYS A 167 34.21 -10.08 23.42
CA LYS A 167 34.11 -9.81 21.98
C LYS A 167 33.98 -8.32 21.67
N LEU A 168 35.07 -7.57 21.88
CA LEU A 168 35.09 -6.10 21.76
C LEU A 168 34.51 -5.57 20.44
N LYS A 169 35.01 -6.06 19.30
CA LYS A 169 34.60 -5.57 17.98
C LYS A 169 33.09 -5.78 17.72
N GLN A 170 32.55 -6.92 18.15
CA GLN A 170 31.12 -7.21 18.00
C GLN A 170 30.27 -6.39 18.95
N MET A 171 30.75 -6.19 20.18
CA MET A 171 30.09 -5.33 21.16
C MET A 171 29.98 -3.89 20.65
N GLU A 172 31.09 -3.29 20.20
CA GLU A 172 31.10 -1.91 19.69
C GLU A 172 30.14 -1.72 18.50
N LYS A 173 30.14 -2.65 17.55
CA LYS A 173 29.16 -2.65 16.43
C LYS A 173 27.72 -2.81 16.88
N THR A 174 27.48 -3.43 18.03
CA THR A 174 26.14 -3.61 18.59
C THR A 174 25.72 -2.36 19.35
N THR A 175 26.65 -1.72 20.07
CA THR A 175 26.47 -0.41 20.70
C THR A 175 26.18 0.68 19.68
N GLU A 176 26.92 0.74 18.57
CA GLU A 176 26.66 1.68 17.48
C GLU A 176 25.24 1.51 16.94
N ARG A 177 24.83 0.26 16.66
CA ARG A 177 23.47 -0.04 16.19
C ARG A 177 22.40 0.34 17.22
N MET A 178 22.67 0.14 18.51
CA MET A 178 21.77 0.52 19.59
C MET A 178 21.56 2.04 19.60
N ASN A 179 22.65 2.80 19.50
CA ASN A 179 22.62 4.26 19.43
C ASN A 179 21.85 4.75 18.19
N ASP A 180 22.09 4.16 17.01
CA ASP A 180 21.34 4.47 15.79
C ASP A 180 19.82 4.27 15.98
N GLN A 181 19.44 3.22 16.71
CA GLN A 181 18.02 2.91 16.99
C GLN A 181 17.41 3.89 17.98
N LEU A 182 18.14 4.29 19.03
CA LEU A 182 17.71 5.33 19.97
C LEU A 182 17.53 6.68 19.26
N MET A 183 18.47 7.06 18.40
CA MET A 183 18.38 8.28 17.60
C MET A 183 17.22 8.24 16.59
N ALA A 184 17.03 7.12 15.89
CA ALA A 184 15.92 6.97 14.96
C ALA A 184 14.56 7.04 15.68
N MET A 185 14.47 6.49 16.89
CA MET A 185 13.29 6.59 17.74
C MET A 185 13.04 8.05 18.14
N ALA A 186 14.07 8.78 18.58
CA ALA A 186 13.94 10.19 18.93
C ALA A 186 13.40 11.03 17.77
N VAL A 187 13.95 10.85 16.56
CA VAL A 187 13.45 11.53 15.36
C VAL A 187 11.97 11.20 15.07
N LEU A 188 11.55 9.96 15.26
CA LEU A 188 10.15 9.57 15.03
C LEU A 188 9.21 10.23 16.03
N VAL A 189 9.57 10.22 17.31
CA VAL A 189 8.77 10.87 18.35
C VAL A 189 8.72 12.38 18.10
N SER A 190 9.84 13.00 17.72
CA SER A 190 9.89 14.45 17.46
C SER A 190 9.16 14.93 16.23
N THR A 191 8.97 14.07 15.23
CA THR A 191 8.28 14.44 13.99
C THR A 191 6.78 14.15 14.02
N GLU A 192 6.22 13.68 15.13
CA GLU A 192 4.77 13.43 15.25
C GLU A 192 3.91 14.70 15.08
N ARG A 193 4.43 15.90 15.38
CA ARG A 193 3.67 17.16 15.36
C ARG A 193 3.46 17.81 13.97
N GLY A 194 3.57 17.08 12.85
CA GLY A 194 3.48 17.67 11.50
C GLY A 194 2.77 16.80 10.45
N ALA A 195 1.67 17.31 9.91
CA ALA A 195 0.73 16.70 8.93
C ALA A 195 1.34 16.34 7.55
N PRO A 196 0.48 15.95 6.58
CA PRO A 196 0.42 14.62 5.97
C PRO A 196 1.69 14.23 5.21
N ALA A 197 1.92 12.93 5.07
CA ALA A 197 2.96 12.35 4.23
C ALA A 197 2.80 12.76 2.75
N VAL A 198 3.31 13.93 2.39
CA VAL A 198 3.82 14.17 1.05
C VAL A 198 4.99 13.19 0.88
N LEU A 199 4.93 12.37 -0.16
CA LEU A 199 6.02 11.49 -0.59
C LEU A 199 7.33 12.28 -0.62
N THR A 200 8.10 12.22 0.46
CA THR A 200 9.52 12.52 0.42
C THR A 200 10.19 11.20 0.11
N VAL A 201 10.53 11.04 -1.16
CA VAL A 201 11.58 10.12 -1.59
C VAL A 201 12.77 10.34 -0.65
N PRO A 202 13.30 9.31 0.03
CA PRO A 202 14.49 9.48 0.85
C PRO A 202 15.62 10.03 -0.04
N PRO A 203 16.43 10.99 0.45
CA PRO A 203 17.57 11.45 -0.33
C PRO A 203 18.43 10.24 -0.67
N ALA A 204 18.71 10.10 -1.97
CA ALA A 204 19.60 9.09 -2.50
C ALA A 204 20.88 9.08 -1.66
N ALA A 205 21.27 7.88 -1.23
CA ALA A 205 22.57 7.64 -0.61
C ALA A 205 23.67 8.35 -1.44
N PRO A 206 24.65 9.00 -0.80
CA PRO A 206 25.75 9.60 -1.53
C PRO A 206 26.44 8.51 -2.35
N GLU A 207 26.53 8.77 -3.65
CA GLU A 207 27.26 7.96 -4.61
C GLU A 207 28.65 7.64 -4.07
N ALA A 208 28.99 6.36 -4.15
CA ALA A 208 30.31 5.87 -3.80
C ALA A 208 31.37 6.67 -4.57
N VAL A 209 32.21 7.36 -3.82
CA VAL A 209 33.47 7.93 -4.30
C VAL A 209 34.30 6.78 -4.89
N PRO A 210 34.75 6.85 -6.16
CA PRO A 210 35.66 5.84 -6.68
C PRO A 210 36.99 5.96 -5.94
N ALA A 211 37.42 4.86 -5.33
CA ALA A 211 38.74 4.73 -4.73
C ALA A 211 39.84 5.07 -5.76
N PRO A 212 40.89 5.81 -5.37
CA PRO A 212 42.01 6.09 -6.26
C PRO A 212 42.80 4.81 -6.55
N ALA A 213 43.17 4.70 -7.83
CA ALA A 213 43.91 3.61 -8.45
C ALA A 213 45.15 3.17 -7.66
N GLU A 214 45.29 1.85 -7.52
CA GLU A 214 46.55 1.20 -7.15
C GLU A 214 47.64 1.60 -8.16
N VAL A 215 48.70 2.22 -7.64
CA VAL A 215 49.97 2.40 -8.35
C VAL A 215 50.72 1.08 -8.28
N THR A 216 50.58 0.30 -9.35
CA THR A 216 51.40 -0.86 -9.67
C THR A 216 52.87 -0.44 -9.80
N ARG A 217 53.74 -1.06 -9.00
CA ARG A 217 55.20 -1.01 -9.18
C ARG A 217 55.63 -2.09 -10.18
N GLU A 218 56.23 -1.69 -11.31
CA GLU A 218 57.20 -2.48 -12.10
C GLU A 218 58.43 -2.82 -11.22
N ALA A 219 59.17 -3.92 -11.35
CA ALA A 219 59.72 -4.66 -12.49
C ALA A 219 60.32 -6.02 -12.00
N PRO A 220 61.07 -6.83 -12.79
CA PRO A 220 60.76 -7.44 -14.10
C PRO A 220 61.06 -8.97 -14.18
N GLU A 221 60.66 -9.55 -15.32
CA GLU A 221 61.24 -10.69 -16.06
C GLU A 221 61.52 -12.03 -15.36
N THR A 222 60.81 -13.08 -15.79
CA THR A 222 61.41 -14.09 -16.67
C THR A 222 60.37 -14.93 -17.41
N ALA A 223 60.62 -15.02 -18.72
CA ALA A 223 60.06 -15.85 -19.78
C ALA A 223 59.33 -17.16 -19.41
N VAL A 224 58.23 -17.45 -20.11
CA VAL A 224 58.11 -18.49 -21.17
C VAL A 224 56.66 -18.50 -21.71
N THR A 225 56.50 -18.21 -23.00
CA THR A 225 55.33 -18.51 -23.87
C THR A 225 55.51 -19.89 -24.52
N PRO A 226 54.58 -20.44 -25.35
CA PRO A 226 53.16 -20.09 -25.61
C PRO A 226 52.21 -21.33 -25.64
N GLU A 227 50.88 -21.13 -25.58
CA GLU A 227 49.95 -21.77 -26.55
C GLU A 227 48.52 -21.21 -26.41
N GLU A 228 48.07 -20.52 -27.46
CA GLU A 228 46.67 -20.31 -27.86
C GLU A 228 46.35 -21.37 -28.95
N PRO A 229 45.08 -21.71 -29.29
CA PRO A 229 44.12 -20.71 -29.76
C PRO A 229 42.63 -20.93 -29.44
N SER A 230 41.91 -19.81 -29.40
CA SER A 230 40.46 -19.70 -29.66
C SER A 230 40.14 -20.05 -31.13
N PRO A 231 38.89 -20.42 -31.44
CA PRO A 231 38.35 -19.84 -32.67
C PRO A 231 36.92 -19.29 -32.57
N ALA A 232 36.80 -18.18 -33.30
CA ALA A 232 35.71 -17.85 -34.22
C ALA A 232 34.49 -17.10 -33.68
N MET A 233 34.55 -15.80 -33.96
CA MET A 233 33.43 -14.95 -34.37
C MET A 233 32.49 -15.66 -35.35
N MET A 234 31.17 -15.50 -35.14
CA MET A 234 30.22 -15.43 -36.24
C MET A 234 29.22 -14.31 -35.95
N MET A 235 29.41 -13.19 -36.65
CA MET A 235 28.39 -12.16 -36.82
C MET A 235 27.29 -12.70 -37.75
N ALA A 236 26.04 -12.55 -37.34
CA ALA A 236 24.89 -12.68 -38.22
C ALA A 236 24.54 -11.30 -38.81
N PRO A 237 24.23 -11.19 -40.12
CA PRO A 237 23.92 -9.93 -40.79
C PRO A 237 22.47 -9.45 -40.54
N PRO A 238 22.18 -8.14 -40.76
CA PRO A 238 20.89 -7.50 -40.47
C PRO A 238 19.80 -7.75 -41.53
N PRO A 239 18.51 -7.47 -41.23
CA PRO A 239 17.38 -7.69 -42.15
C PRO A 239 17.24 -6.57 -43.20
N PRO A 240 16.59 -6.82 -44.35
CA PRO A 240 16.40 -5.81 -45.39
C PRO A 240 15.15 -4.94 -45.16
N GLU A 241 15.34 -3.62 -45.35
CA GLU A 241 14.31 -2.61 -45.60
C GLU A 241 13.75 -2.74 -47.03
N ALA A 242 12.45 -2.48 -47.18
CA ALA A 242 11.86 -2.08 -48.45
C ALA A 242 10.91 -0.89 -48.20
N ALA A 243 11.25 0.25 -48.81
CA ALA A 243 10.44 1.45 -48.90
C ALA A 243 9.29 1.27 -49.91
N THR A 244 8.22 2.08 -49.81
CA THR A 244 7.79 3.09 -50.82
C THR A 244 6.38 3.65 -50.52
N GLN A 245 6.35 4.86 -49.93
CA GLN A 245 5.62 6.11 -50.24
C GLN A 245 4.12 6.19 -50.73
N PRO A 246 3.45 7.37 -50.49
CA PRO A 246 1.99 7.65 -50.49
C PRO A 246 1.52 8.38 -51.80
N PRO A 247 0.27 8.92 -52.06
CA PRO A 247 -0.53 9.96 -51.34
C PRO A 247 -2.09 9.84 -51.62
N PRO A 248 -2.99 10.88 -51.68
CA PRO A 248 -2.92 12.31 -51.35
C PRO A 248 -4.09 12.94 -50.54
N SER A 249 -3.81 14.20 -50.19
CA SER A 249 -4.60 15.29 -49.61
C SER A 249 -5.92 15.66 -50.33
N ARG A 250 -6.92 16.15 -49.56
CA ARG A 250 -7.80 17.25 -50.01
C ARG A 250 -8.36 18.07 -48.86
N ALA A 251 -8.26 19.38 -49.05
CA ALA A 251 -8.64 20.49 -48.18
C ALA A 251 -10.15 20.75 -48.06
N GLY A 252 -10.54 21.54 -47.05
CA GLY A 252 -11.78 22.32 -47.05
C GLY A 252 -12.29 22.76 -45.67
N GLU A 253 -11.88 23.95 -45.20
CA GLU A 253 -12.70 24.79 -44.30
C GLU A 253 -13.91 25.36 -45.07
N PRO A 254 -15.01 25.77 -44.39
CA PRO A 254 -15.14 27.19 -44.01
C PRO A 254 -15.85 27.47 -42.67
N GLN A 255 -15.51 28.63 -42.10
CA GLN A 255 -16.14 29.30 -40.95
C GLN A 255 -17.49 29.96 -41.30
N LYS A 256 -18.27 30.28 -40.25
CA LYS A 256 -18.81 31.62 -39.88
C LYS A 256 -20.31 31.65 -39.55
N GLY A 257 -20.65 32.21 -38.37
CA GLY A 257 -21.99 32.74 -38.09
C GLY A 257 -22.38 32.81 -36.59
N LYS A 258 -22.26 34.02 -35.99
CA LYS A 258 -22.89 34.45 -34.72
C LYS A 258 -24.04 35.42 -35.08
N PRO A 259 -25.14 35.49 -34.30
CA PRO A 259 -25.38 36.63 -33.36
C PRO A 259 -26.03 36.12 -32.03
N GLU A 260 -25.66 36.51 -30.82
CA GLU A 260 -25.80 37.79 -30.08
C GLU A 260 -27.21 38.38 -30.00
N ILE A 261 -27.86 38.25 -28.82
CA ILE A 261 -28.87 39.20 -28.30
C ILE A 261 -28.67 39.34 -26.78
N THR A 262 -28.75 40.60 -26.35
CA THR A 262 -28.54 41.24 -25.04
C THR A 262 -29.77 41.20 -24.11
N ALA A 263 -29.53 41.26 -22.79
CA ALA A 263 -30.12 42.21 -21.81
C ALA A 263 -30.17 41.62 -20.37
N GLY A 264 -29.59 42.32 -19.39
CA GLY A 264 -29.96 42.21 -17.96
C GLY A 264 -30.73 43.46 -17.53
N PRO A 265 -30.78 43.84 -16.24
CA PRO A 265 -30.92 43.07 -14.99
C PRO A 265 -32.13 43.57 -14.15
N ALA A 266 -32.55 42.84 -13.10
CA ALA A 266 -33.45 43.42 -12.07
C ALA A 266 -33.44 42.64 -10.72
N ARG A 267 -33.11 43.37 -9.65
CA ARG A 267 -33.54 43.23 -8.23
C ARG A 267 -33.78 44.69 -7.75
N PRO A 268 -34.57 45.03 -6.70
CA PRO A 268 -34.56 44.40 -5.37
C PRO A 268 -35.94 44.40 -4.62
N GLU A 269 -36.11 43.62 -3.55
CA GLU A 269 -36.30 44.01 -2.11
C GLU A 269 -37.50 43.22 -1.49
N PRO A 270 -37.84 43.32 -0.17
CA PRO A 270 -37.37 42.43 0.90
C PRO A 270 -38.54 41.76 1.68
N GLU A 271 -38.31 40.79 2.58
CA GLU A 271 -39.05 40.70 3.86
C GLU A 271 -38.62 39.54 4.77
N THR A 272 -38.33 39.92 6.02
CA THR A 272 -38.41 39.19 7.30
C THR A 272 -37.46 38.03 7.59
N ALA A 273 -36.60 38.28 8.59
CA ALA A 273 -35.79 37.33 9.34
C ALA A 273 -36.63 36.62 10.45
N PRO A 274 -36.14 35.49 10.99
CA PRO A 274 -36.94 34.48 11.68
C PRO A 274 -37.06 34.68 13.20
N VAL A 275 -38.10 34.11 13.78
CA VAL A 275 -38.29 33.98 15.24
C VAL A 275 -37.44 32.81 15.75
N LEU A 276 -36.66 33.11 16.79
CA LEU A 276 -35.75 32.25 17.54
C LEU A 276 -36.48 31.04 18.17
N ALA A 277 -35.99 29.82 17.89
CA ALA A 277 -36.13 28.67 18.78
C ALA A 277 -34.72 28.30 19.26
N PRO A 278 -34.51 27.97 20.55
CA PRO A 278 -33.19 27.56 21.03
C PRO A 278 -32.78 26.26 20.35
N ALA A 279 -31.58 26.27 19.75
CA ALA A 279 -31.00 25.12 19.08
C ALA A 279 -30.79 23.96 20.08
N PRO A 280 -31.12 22.71 19.72
CA PRO A 280 -30.62 21.56 20.47
C PRO A 280 -29.09 21.55 20.41
N ALA A 281 -28.44 21.17 21.51
CA ALA A 281 -26.98 21.02 21.57
C ALA A 281 -26.49 20.26 20.32
N ALA A 282 -25.52 20.84 19.61
CA ALA A 282 -24.98 20.26 18.40
C ALA A 282 -24.40 18.89 18.76
N ILE A 283 -24.98 17.83 18.18
CA ILE A 283 -24.32 16.53 18.14
C ILE A 283 -23.06 16.77 17.29
N PRO A 284 -21.85 16.48 17.80
CA PRO A 284 -20.62 16.69 17.05
C PRO A 284 -20.72 15.99 15.70
N LYS A 285 -20.21 16.62 14.65
CA LYS A 285 -20.27 16.02 13.31
C LYS A 285 -19.54 14.67 13.35
N PRO A 286 -19.95 13.67 12.56
CA PRO A 286 -19.28 12.37 12.51
C PRO A 286 -17.76 12.47 12.30
N GLU A 287 -17.31 13.49 11.57
CA GLU A 287 -15.91 13.79 11.28
C GLU A 287 -15.13 14.34 12.50
N GLU A 288 -15.79 15.10 13.38
CA GLU A 288 -15.20 15.62 14.63
C GLU A 288 -15.09 14.50 15.67
N ALA A 289 -16.12 13.67 15.81
CA ALA A 289 -16.11 12.52 16.71
C ALA A 289 -15.10 11.43 16.31
N GLU A 290 -14.85 11.25 15.00
CA GLU A 290 -13.80 10.36 14.50
C GLU A 290 -12.40 10.91 14.78
N ALA A 291 -12.18 12.23 14.66
CA ALA A 291 -10.91 12.88 14.95
C ALA A 291 -10.55 12.80 16.44
N GLU A 292 -11.49 13.13 17.34
CA GLU A 292 -11.32 13.01 18.79
C GLU A 292 -10.96 11.57 19.20
N ALA A 293 -11.62 10.57 18.59
CA ALA A 293 -11.34 9.16 18.86
C ALA A 293 -9.99 8.66 18.29
N GLU A 294 -9.44 9.30 17.26
CA GLU A 294 -8.08 9.02 16.79
C GLU A 294 -7.02 9.66 17.68
N GLU A 295 -7.30 10.86 18.20
CA GLU A 295 -6.45 11.59 19.14
C GLU A 295 -6.31 10.87 20.48
N GLU A 296 -7.41 10.41 21.07
CA GLU A 296 -7.40 9.60 22.30
C GLU A 296 -6.54 8.32 22.13
N LYS A 297 -6.65 7.65 20.98
CA LYS A 297 -5.81 6.46 20.66
C LYS A 297 -4.34 6.81 20.46
N MET A 298 -4.04 8.03 20.05
CA MET A 298 -2.67 8.50 19.91
C MET A 298 -2.07 8.82 21.28
N LEU A 299 -2.84 9.45 22.18
CA LEU A 299 -2.46 9.68 23.57
C LEU A 299 -2.19 8.36 24.31
N ASP A 300 -3.07 7.36 24.18
CA ASP A 300 -2.86 6.02 24.77
C ASP A 300 -1.54 5.38 24.28
N LYS A 301 -1.24 5.49 22.98
CA LYS A 301 0.03 4.98 22.42
C LYS A 301 1.25 5.76 22.93
N ARG A 302 1.14 7.08 23.11
CA ARG A 302 2.22 7.90 23.70
C ARG A 302 2.48 7.51 25.14
N ALA A 303 1.44 7.41 25.96
CA ALA A 303 1.54 6.97 27.35
C ALA A 303 2.16 5.57 27.46
N LYS A 304 1.75 4.66 26.59
CA LYS A 304 2.36 3.31 26.50
C LYS A 304 3.85 3.37 26.13
N LEU A 305 4.22 4.20 25.15
CA LEU A 305 5.62 4.38 24.76
C LEU A 305 6.44 4.98 25.90
N TRP A 306 5.91 5.97 26.60
CA TRP A 306 6.54 6.58 27.78
C TRP A 306 6.82 5.54 28.86
N GLU A 307 5.84 4.68 29.18
CA GLU A 307 6.03 3.61 30.17
C GLU A 307 7.14 2.64 29.76
N ILE A 308 7.18 2.24 28.49
CA ILE A 308 8.25 1.38 27.95
C ILE A 308 9.63 2.05 28.10
N LEU A 309 9.72 3.33 27.77
CA LEU A 309 10.98 4.07 27.84
C LEU A 309 11.44 4.30 29.27
N THR A 310 10.54 4.63 30.19
CA THR A 310 10.83 4.79 31.62
C THR A 310 11.34 3.47 32.22
N GLN A 311 10.74 2.33 31.84
CA GLN A 311 11.23 1.02 32.25
C GLN A 311 12.62 0.72 31.66
N ASN A 312 12.82 0.99 30.38
CA ASN A 312 14.11 0.74 29.71
C ASN A 312 15.23 1.65 30.24
N ALA A 313 14.95 2.92 30.52
CA ALA A 313 15.88 3.89 31.08
C ALA A 313 16.41 3.48 32.47
N ARG A 314 15.71 2.59 33.17
CA ARG A 314 16.21 1.97 34.41
C ARG A 314 16.91 0.64 34.13
N LYS A 315 16.24 -0.24 33.39
CA LYS A 315 16.68 -1.62 33.16
C LYS A 315 17.99 -1.70 32.36
N HIS A 316 18.14 -0.89 31.31
CA HIS A 316 19.26 -1.00 30.38
C HIS A 316 20.57 -0.51 31.00
N PRO A 317 20.61 0.65 31.68
CA PRO A 317 21.80 1.08 32.40
C PRO A 317 22.22 0.09 33.49
N ASP A 318 21.27 -0.46 34.26
CA ASP A 318 21.55 -1.49 35.27
C ASP A 318 22.19 -2.74 34.66
N ALA A 319 21.67 -3.20 33.51
CA ALA A 319 22.21 -4.36 32.81
C ALA A 319 23.63 -4.09 32.26
N LEU A 320 23.85 -2.92 31.67
CA LEU A 320 25.17 -2.51 31.16
C LEU A 320 26.18 -2.32 32.29
N TRP A 321 25.76 -1.75 33.43
CA TRP A 321 26.59 -1.62 34.62
C TRP A 321 26.94 -2.99 35.21
N ALA A 322 25.97 -3.91 35.31
CA ALA A 322 26.25 -5.27 35.75
C ALA A 322 27.23 -5.99 34.83
N ALA A 323 27.14 -5.78 33.51
CA ALA A 323 28.11 -6.30 32.56
C ALA A 323 29.49 -5.66 32.74
N TYR A 324 29.57 -4.35 32.95
CA TYR A 324 30.81 -3.63 33.23
C TYR A 324 31.59 -4.22 34.42
N GLN A 325 30.88 -4.60 35.49
CA GLN A 325 31.51 -5.18 36.68
C GLN A 325 32.12 -6.57 36.44
N ARG A 326 31.56 -7.33 35.49
CA ARG A 326 32.01 -8.70 35.17
C ARG A 326 32.95 -8.78 33.97
N ALA A 327 32.98 -7.73 33.15
CA ALA A 327 33.71 -7.74 31.90
C ALA A 327 35.23 -7.60 32.09
N PRO A 328 36.05 -8.16 31.17
CA PRO A 328 37.49 -7.93 31.14
C PRO A 328 37.85 -6.45 31.07
N GLU A 329 39.01 -6.05 31.61
CA GLU A 329 39.49 -4.65 31.60
C GLU A 329 39.49 -4.00 30.20
N SER A 330 39.77 -4.78 29.15
CA SER A 330 39.76 -4.30 27.77
C SER A 330 38.38 -3.87 27.26
N MET A 331 37.29 -4.33 27.91
CA MET A 331 35.90 -4.05 27.52
C MET A 331 35.31 -2.84 28.26
N LYS A 332 35.83 -2.56 29.46
CA LYS A 332 35.31 -1.56 30.39
C LYS A 332 35.15 -0.16 29.77
N PRO A 333 36.13 0.40 29.02
CA PRO A 333 35.97 1.73 28.42
C PRO A 333 34.85 1.79 27.38
N ALA A 334 34.62 0.72 26.63
CA ALA A 334 33.55 0.67 25.63
C ALA A 334 32.17 0.51 26.28
N LEU A 335 32.06 -0.24 27.38
CA LEU A 335 30.83 -0.33 28.17
C LEU A 335 30.47 0.98 28.87
N LEU A 336 31.46 1.72 29.39
CA LEU A 336 31.20 3.05 29.97
C LEU A 336 30.66 4.03 28.93
N ARG A 337 31.25 4.06 27.73
CA ARG A 337 30.72 4.87 26.62
C ARG A 337 29.29 4.47 26.24
N ALA A 338 29.00 3.17 26.20
CA ALA A 338 27.66 2.67 25.90
C ALA A 338 26.63 3.10 26.97
N LEU A 339 27.02 3.03 28.24
CA LEU A 339 26.20 3.45 29.37
C LEU A 339 25.90 4.96 29.32
N GLU A 340 26.94 5.78 29.14
CA GLU A 340 26.82 7.24 29.07
C GLU A 340 25.94 7.68 27.91
N ALA A 341 26.18 7.14 26.70
CA ALA A 341 25.33 7.42 25.55
C ALA A 341 23.87 7.06 25.85
N SER A 342 23.62 5.81 26.26
CA SER A 342 22.25 5.33 26.49
C SER A 342 21.47 6.19 27.49
N ASN A 343 22.12 6.65 28.57
CA ASN A 343 21.49 7.52 29.55
C ASN A 343 21.07 8.86 28.93
N ILE A 344 21.98 9.49 28.16
CA ILE A 344 21.72 10.75 27.49
C ILE A 344 20.58 10.62 26.48
N GLU A 345 20.55 9.53 25.71
CA GLU A 345 19.48 9.31 24.74
C GLU A 345 18.13 9.06 25.41
N TYR A 346 18.08 8.27 26.49
CA TYR A 346 16.84 8.03 27.24
C TYR A 346 16.29 9.28 27.90
N GLU A 347 17.16 10.11 28.50
CA GLU A 347 16.77 11.37 29.12
C GLU A 347 16.10 12.30 28.10
N LYS A 348 16.74 12.49 26.94
CA LYS A 348 16.17 13.30 25.84
C LYS A 348 14.83 12.77 25.33
N LEU A 349 14.69 11.45 25.21
CA LEU A 349 13.46 10.82 24.74
C LEU A 349 12.29 11.03 25.71
N LEU A 350 12.57 10.94 27.02
CA LEU A 350 11.56 11.12 28.06
C LEU A 350 11.16 12.59 28.19
N GLU A 351 12.14 13.51 28.21
CA GLU A 351 11.89 14.96 28.21
C GLU A 351 11.03 15.36 27.02
N PHE A 352 11.35 14.87 25.83
CA PHE A 352 10.57 15.18 24.64
C PHE A 352 9.13 14.64 24.71
N LEU A 353 8.92 13.46 25.29
CA LEU A 353 7.57 12.91 25.46
C LEU A 353 6.75 13.67 26.50
N GLU A 354 7.38 14.13 27.59
CA GLU A 354 6.75 14.94 28.63
C GLU A 354 6.31 16.30 28.06
N GLU A 355 7.18 16.97 27.28
CA GLU A 355 6.82 18.20 26.55
C GLU A 355 5.64 17.99 25.59
N LEU A 356 5.55 16.83 24.94
CA LEU A 356 4.41 16.51 24.08
C LEU A 356 3.11 16.32 24.85
N GLU A 357 3.15 15.82 26.08
CA GLU A 357 1.98 15.60 26.95
C GLU A 357 1.50 16.92 27.54
N GLU A 358 2.40 17.75 28.07
CA GLU A 358 2.07 19.07 28.61
C GLU A 358 1.51 20.04 27.57
N GLU A 359 1.91 19.92 26.31
CA GLU A 359 1.35 20.73 25.23
C GLU A 359 -0.03 20.22 24.79
N ALA A 360 -0.28 18.91 24.80
CA ALA A 360 -1.60 18.36 24.48
C ALA A 360 -2.66 18.77 25.52
N GLU A 361 -2.29 18.78 26.82
CA GLU A 361 -3.19 19.22 27.89
C GLU A 361 -3.53 20.73 27.80
N LYS A 362 -2.66 21.55 27.20
CA LYS A 362 -2.91 22.98 26.98
C LYS A 362 -3.87 23.24 25.81
N ASP A 363 -3.80 22.44 24.75
CA ASP A 363 -4.67 22.58 23.58
C ASP A 363 -6.14 22.20 23.90
N ASP A 364 -6.37 21.39 24.93
CA ASP A 364 -7.71 21.01 25.43
C ASP A 364 -8.37 22.08 26.35
N GLU A 365 -7.60 23.05 26.86
CA GLU A 365 -8.09 24.10 27.77
C GLU A 365 -8.51 25.41 27.08
N ASP A 366 -8.09 25.65 25.82
CA ASP A 366 -8.37 26.86 25.02
C ASP A 366 -9.53 26.67 24.01
#